data_AF-A0A0P0EL91-F1
#
_entry.id   AF-A0A0P0EL91-F1
#
_cell.length_a   1.000
_cell.length_b   1.000
_cell.length_c   1.000
_cell.angle_alpha   90.00
_cell.angle_beta   90.00
_cell.angle_gamma   90.00
#
_symmetry.space_group_name_H-M   'P 1'
#
loop_
_entity.id
_entity.type
_entity.pdbx_description
1 polymer ?
#
loop_
_entity_poly.entity_id
_entity_poly.type
_entity_poly.pdbx_seq_one_letter_code
_entity_poly.pdbx_strand_id
1 'polypeptide(L)'
;MTARRLNFMKIMVPLVLASALWAGPVGAAETPPPPGAAPPPGAPSTPGEQARQGVELLMKALEGWVRQVPMFAPPEVTPEGDIVIRRLDRSRPAPAEPAPPKSEPPVPNAPTDL
;
A
#
# COMPACT_ATOMS: atom_id res chain seq x y z
N MET A 1 -26.78 25.22 -39.96
CA MET A 1 -26.03 25.66 -41.15
C MET A 1 -25.02 26.71 -40.70
N THR A 2 -23.74 26.50 -41.02
CA THR A 2 -22.72 27.54 -41.30
C THR A 2 -22.20 28.36 -40.08
N ALA A 3 -20.90 28.41 -39.71
CA ALA A 3 -19.66 27.89 -40.28
C ALA A 3 -18.57 27.78 -39.20
N ARG A 4 -17.78 26.69 -39.28
CA ARG A 4 -16.39 26.63 -38.80
C ARG A 4 -15.49 27.20 -39.90
N ARG A 5 -14.60 28.11 -39.55
CA ARG A 5 -13.33 28.43 -40.23
C ARG A 5 -12.35 28.87 -39.13
N LEU A 6 -11.05 28.68 -39.16
CA LEU A 6 -10.07 27.90 -39.92
C LEU A 6 -8.76 28.52 -39.40
N ASN A 7 -7.90 27.77 -38.72
CA ASN A 7 -6.46 28.10 -38.71
C ASN A 7 -5.67 26.81 -38.65
N PHE A 8 -5.68 26.18 -39.82
CA PHE A 8 -4.89 25.05 -40.23
C PHE A 8 -3.69 25.64 -40.97
N MET A 9 -2.56 25.86 -40.29
CA MET A 9 -1.27 25.90 -40.96
C MET A 9 -0.12 25.89 -39.95
N LYS A 10 0.86 25.02 -40.21
CA LYS A 10 2.21 24.92 -39.61
C LYS A 10 2.36 23.99 -38.40
N ILE A 11 2.04 22.72 -38.69
CA ILE A 11 2.88 21.58 -38.34
C ILE A 11 4.27 21.72 -39.04
N MET A 12 5.33 21.21 -38.39
CA MET A 12 6.77 21.10 -38.76
C MET A 12 7.67 22.16 -38.07
N VAL A 13 8.36 21.92 -36.93
CA VAL A 13 9.57 21.06 -36.67
C VAL A 13 10.78 21.50 -37.52
N PRO A 14 12.05 21.63 -37.04
CA PRO A 14 12.69 21.26 -35.76
C PRO A 14 13.64 22.31 -35.10
N LEU A 15 14.09 22.01 -33.87
CA LEU A 15 15.44 22.20 -33.32
C LEU A 15 16.37 23.25 -33.98
N VAL A 16 16.51 24.44 -33.38
CA VAL A 16 17.70 25.31 -33.53
C VAL A 16 18.40 25.41 -32.17
N LEU A 17 19.48 24.64 -32.08
CA LEU A 17 20.56 24.75 -31.12
C LEU A 17 21.29 26.08 -31.35
N ALA A 18 21.22 27.04 -30.42
CA ALA A 18 22.16 28.15 -30.34
C ALA A 18 22.15 28.82 -28.95
N SER A 19 23.11 28.40 -28.12
CA SER A 19 24.06 29.34 -27.54
C SER A 19 23.50 30.54 -26.74
N ALA A 20 22.94 30.28 -25.57
CA ALA A 20 22.97 31.25 -24.46
C ALA A 20 23.94 30.76 -23.38
N LEU A 21 25.19 30.56 -23.78
CA LEU A 21 26.33 30.39 -22.89
C LEU A 21 27.11 31.71 -22.87
N TRP A 22 26.75 32.62 -21.96
CA TRP A 22 27.74 33.47 -21.28
C TRP A 22 27.15 34.17 -20.04
N ALA A 23 27.92 34.10 -18.95
CA ALA A 23 27.94 35.01 -17.80
C ALA A 23 26.90 34.83 -16.67
N GLY A 24 26.99 33.70 -15.96
CA GLY A 24 26.67 33.65 -14.52
C GLY A 24 27.99 33.47 -13.73
N PRO A 25 28.16 34.04 -12.54
CA PRO A 25 29.48 34.29 -11.96
C PRO A 25 30.23 32.99 -11.66
N VAL A 26 31.34 32.80 -12.37
CA VAL A 26 32.46 31.97 -11.92
C VAL A 26 33.11 32.69 -10.74
N GLY A 27 32.96 32.14 -9.55
CA GLY A 27 33.78 32.51 -8.38
C GLY A 27 33.01 32.84 -7.10
N ALA A 28 32.54 31.82 -6.37
CA ALA A 28 32.39 31.81 -4.89
C ALA A 28 31.88 30.47 -4.33
N ALA A 29 32.19 29.31 -4.93
CA ALA A 29 31.58 28.03 -4.53
C ALA A 29 32.57 26.86 -4.31
N GLU A 30 33.81 27.13 -3.92
CA GLU A 30 34.74 26.06 -3.49
C GLU A 30 35.51 26.41 -2.21
N THR A 31 34.85 27.06 -1.25
CA THR A 31 35.28 26.88 0.13
C THR A 31 34.46 25.72 0.70
N PRO A 32 35.04 24.52 0.90
CA PRO A 32 34.33 23.45 1.59
C PRO A 32 33.88 23.99 2.95
N PRO A 33 32.60 23.78 3.34
CA PRO A 33 32.14 24.21 4.64
C PRO A 33 33.05 23.60 5.70
N PRO A 34 33.43 24.35 6.75
CA PRO A 34 34.22 23.79 7.84
C PRO A 34 33.52 22.55 8.40
N PRO A 35 34.26 21.48 8.76
CA PRO A 35 33.69 20.30 9.39
C PRO A 35 32.87 20.73 10.61
N GLY A 36 31.55 20.52 10.60
CA GLY A 36 30.64 20.91 11.68
C GLY A 36 29.70 22.09 11.41
N ALA A 37 29.70 22.67 10.19
CA ALA A 37 28.64 23.60 9.81
C ALA A 37 27.29 22.86 9.73
N ALA A 38 26.37 23.20 10.62
CA ALA A 38 25.00 22.69 10.57
C ALA A 38 24.35 23.10 9.25
N PRO A 39 23.70 22.18 8.51
CA PRO A 39 23.03 22.53 7.26
C PRO A 39 21.95 23.61 7.53
N PRO A 40 21.79 24.59 6.63
CA PRO A 40 20.80 25.65 6.79
C PRO A 40 19.39 25.05 6.92
N PRO A 41 18.53 25.59 7.79
CA PRO A 41 17.15 25.14 7.91
C PRO A 41 16.44 25.29 6.55
N GLY A 42 15.95 24.18 6.00
CA GLY A 42 15.38 24.12 4.66
C GLY A 42 16.31 23.60 3.57
N ALA A 43 17.50 23.09 3.90
CA ALA A 43 18.31 22.32 2.97
C ALA A 43 17.49 21.14 2.40
N PRO A 44 17.53 20.91 1.08
CA PRO A 44 16.76 19.83 0.46
C PRO A 44 17.14 18.50 1.07
N SER A 45 16.13 17.67 1.37
CA SER A 45 16.32 16.33 1.90
C SER A 45 17.36 15.59 1.06
N THR A 46 18.37 15.00 1.70
CA THR A 46 19.33 14.18 0.96
C THR A 46 18.57 13.01 0.32
N PRO A 47 18.98 12.52 -0.86
CA PRO A 47 18.28 11.43 -1.54
C PRO A 47 18.02 10.20 -0.68
N GLY A 48 18.95 9.88 0.25
CA GLY A 48 18.78 8.80 1.22
C GLY A 48 17.67 9.04 2.24
N GLU A 49 17.51 10.27 2.73
CA GLU A 49 16.42 10.64 3.65
C GLU A 49 15.06 10.60 2.96
N GLN A 50 14.99 11.06 1.71
CA GLN A 50 13.75 10.99 0.92
C GLN A 50 13.33 9.54 0.64
N ALA A 51 14.28 8.65 0.35
CA ALA A 51 14.00 7.23 0.17
C ALA A 51 13.44 6.59 1.45
N ARG A 52 14.02 6.91 2.62
CA ARG A 52 13.53 6.42 3.93
C ARG A 52 12.12 6.90 4.22
N GLN A 53 11.84 8.19 3.99
CA GLN A 53 10.50 8.76 4.15
C GLN A 53 9.47 8.08 3.24
N GLY A 54 9.85 7.79 1.99
CA GLY A 54 8.99 7.07 1.05
C GLY A 54 8.63 5.67 1.53
N VAL A 55 9.60 4.92 2.07
CA VAL A 55 9.37 3.59 2.65
C VAL A 55 8.45 3.67 3.87
N GLU A 56 8.62 4.66 4.74
CA GLU A 56 7.77 4.82 5.92
C GLU A 56 6.29 5.07 5.53
N LEU A 57 6.06 5.91 4.52
CA LEU A 57 4.73 6.17 3.99
C LEU A 57 4.11 4.92 3.35
N LEU A 58 4.91 4.14 2.61
CA LEU A 58 4.46 2.88 2.02
C LEU A 58 4.01 1.88 3.10
N MET A 59 4.79 1.73 4.17
CA MET A 59 4.43 0.83 5.27
C MET A 59 3.15 1.25 5.98
N LYS A 60 2.96 2.57 6.21
CA LYS A 60 1.72 3.10 6.78
C LYS A 60 0.51 2.87 5.88
N ALA A 61 0.68 3.05 4.57
CA ALA A 61 -0.38 2.79 3.60
C ALA A 61 -0.76 1.29 3.56
N LEU A 62 0.24 0.41 3.59
CA LEU A 62 0.03 -1.04 3.63
C LEU A 62 -0.71 -1.46 4.91
N GLU A 63 -0.32 -0.93 6.06
CA GLU A 63 -1.01 -1.19 7.33
C GLU A 63 -2.48 -0.77 7.27
N GLY A 64 -2.77 0.42 6.72
CA GLY A 64 -4.15 0.88 6.52
C GLY A 64 -4.95 -0.04 5.59
N TRP A 65 -4.34 -0.48 4.50
CA TRP A 65 -4.98 -1.40 3.54
C TRP A 65 -5.30 -2.77 4.17
N VAL A 66 -4.35 -3.37 4.90
CA VAL A 66 -4.58 -4.65 5.59
C VAL A 66 -5.71 -4.53 6.60
N ARG A 67 -5.80 -3.40 7.31
CA ARG A 67 -6.90 -3.16 8.27
C ARG A 67 -8.26 -3.12 7.59
N GLN A 68 -8.34 -2.67 6.34
CA GLN A 68 -9.58 -2.61 5.56
C GLN A 68 -10.08 -3.99 5.12
N VAL A 69 -9.22 -5.00 5.06
CA VAL A 69 -9.62 -6.35 4.64
C VAL A 69 -10.62 -6.93 5.66
N PRO A 70 -11.87 -7.23 5.26
CA PRO A 70 -12.87 -7.82 6.14
C PRO A 70 -12.49 -9.27 6.45
N MET A 71 -12.72 -9.69 7.69
CA MET A 71 -12.60 -11.09 8.09
C MET A 71 -14.00 -11.72 8.12
N PHE A 72 -14.10 -13.00 7.75
CA PHE A 72 -15.36 -13.74 7.73
C PHE A 72 -15.23 -15.01 8.57
N ALA A 73 -16.33 -15.42 9.19
CA ALA A 73 -16.43 -16.68 9.91
C ALA A 73 -16.56 -17.86 8.93
N PRO A 74 -16.28 -19.09 9.39
CA PRO A 74 -16.64 -20.29 8.63
C PRO A 74 -18.13 -20.28 8.23
N PRO A 75 -18.48 -20.80 7.03
CA PRO A 75 -19.86 -20.85 6.57
C PRO A 75 -20.67 -21.84 7.42
N GLU A 76 -21.84 -21.39 7.89
CA GLU A 76 -22.81 -22.23 8.60
C GLU A 76 -23.97 -22.54 7.65
N VAL A 77 -24.45 -23.79 7.68
CA VAL A 77 -25.65 -24.21 6.93
C VAL A 77 -26.82 -24.27 7.90
N THR A 78 -27.90 -23.55 7.59
CA THR A 78 -29.12 -23.57 8.42
C THR A 78 -29.90 -24.87 8.22
N PRO A 79 -30.81 -25.25 9.15
CA PRO A 79 -31.71 -26.39 8.97
C PRO A 79 -32.58 -26.31 7.70
N GLU A 80 -32.83 -25.08 7.23
CA GLU A 80 -33.56 -24.78 6.00
C GLU A 80 -32.70 -24.91 4.74
N GLY A 81 -31.38 -25.09 4.88
CA GLY A 81 -30.43 -25.29 3.79
C GLY A 81 -29.73 -24.02 3.29
N ASP A 82 -29.87 -22.89 3.98
CA ASP A 82 -29.21 -21.63 3.60
C ASP A 82 -27.76 -21.58 4.09
N ILE A 83 -26.88 -20.93 3.31
CA ILE A 83 -25.48 -20.70 3.70
C ILE A 83 -25.31 -19.29 4.24
N VAL A 84 -24.92 -19.18 5.52
CA VAL A 84 -24.69 -17.90 6.19
C VAL A 84 -23.19 -17.68 6.39
N ILE A 85 -22.66 -16.60 5.79
CA ILE A 85 -21.27 -16.17 5.99
C ILE A 85 -21.27 -14.88 6.82
N ARG A 86 -20.87 -14.99 8.09
CA ARG A 86 -20.86 -13.86 9.02
C ARG A 86 -19.57 -13.05 8.87
N ARG A 87 -19.68 -11.72 8.91
CA ARG A 87 -18.50 -10.84 9.05
C ARG A 87 -18.00 -10.88 10.48
N LEU A 88 -16.70 -11.07 10.67
CA LEU A 88 -16.04 -10.99 11.96
C LEU A 88 -15.55 -9.56 12.19
N ASP A 89 -16.11 -8.92 13.21
CA ASP A 89 -15.62 -7.63 13.68
C ASP A 89 -14.35 -7.84 14.50
N ARG A 90 -13.24 -7.24 14.06
CA ARG A 90 -11.93 -7.37 14.74
C ARG A 90 -11.93 -6.79 16.17
N SER A 91 -12.92 -5.97 16.50
CA SER A 91 -13.14 -5.38 17.84
C SER A 91 -14.08 -6.18 18.74
N ARG A 92 -14.74 -7.23 18.21
CA ARG A 92 -15.65 -8.07 18.98
C ARG A 92 -14.92 -9.36 19.35
N PRO A 93 -15.00 -9.82 20.61
CA PRO A 93 -14.47 -11.13 20.97
C PRO A 93 -15.11 -12.20 20.06
N ALA A 94 -14.27 -13.10 19.54
CA ALA A 94 -14.72 -14.19 18.68
C ALA A 94 -15.79 -15.01 19.41
N PRO A 95 -16.85 -15.47 18.71
CA PRO A 95 -17.77 -16.45 19.27
C PRO A 95 -16.99 -17.66 19.75
N ALA A 96 -17.29 -18.15 20.96
CA ALA A 96 -16.65 -19.34 21.49
C ALA A 96 -16.85 -20.51 20.50
N GLU A 97 -15.74 -21.12 20.09
CA GLU A 97 -15.76 -22.30 19.22
C GLU A 97 -16.61 -23.40 19.90
N PRO A 98 -17.53 -24.07 19.17
CA PRO A 98 -18.28 -25.17 19.74
C PRO A 98 -17.31 -26.23 20.26
N ALA A 99 -17.45 -26.62 21.52
CA ALA A 99 -16.61 -27.65 22.11
C ALA A 99 -16.63 -28.90 21.22
N PRO A 100 -15.47 -29.52 20.93
CA PRO A 100 -15.42 -30.71 20.10
C PRO A 100 -16.31 -31.80 20.72
N PRO A 101 -17.03 -32.59 19.89
CA PRO A 101 -17.84 -33.68 20.40
C PRO A 101 -16.94 -34.59 21.24
N LYS A 102 -17.34 -34.85 22.49
CA LYS A 102 -16.66 -35.83 23.35
C LYS A 102 -16.60 -37.14 22.56
N SER A 103 -15.40 -37.56 22.19
CA SER A 103 -15.18 -38.89 21.65
C SER A 103 -15.58 -39.88 22.73
N GLU A 104 -16.75 -40.48 22.57
CA GLU A 104 -17.18 -41.62 23.38
C GLU A 104 -16.15 -42.74 23.11
N PRO A 105 -15.50 -43.31 24.15
CA PRO A 105 -14.52 -44.35 23.94
C PRO A 105 -15.19 -45.55 23.25
N PRO A 106 -14.51 -46.18 22.26
CA PRO A 106 -15.08 -47.32 21.56
C PRO A 106 -15.38 -48.42 22.58
N VAL A 107 -16.64 -48.85 22.62
CA VAL A 107 -17.09 -49.99 23.43
C VAL A 107 -16.23 -51.20 23.06
N PRO A 108 -15.38 -51.72 23.97
CA PRO A 108 -14.59 -52.90 23.69
C PRO A 108 -15.53 -54.07 23.43
N ASN A 109 -15.35 -54.67 22.25
CA ASN A 109 -16.08 -55.79 21.66
C ASN A 109 -16.85 -56.66 22.67
N ALA A 110 -18.17 -56.76 22.46
CA ALA A 110 -18.97 -57.84 23.02
C ALA A 110 -18.35 -59.19 22.60
N PRO A 111 -18.37 -60.21 23.49
CA PRO A 111 -17.74 -61.49 23.22
C PRO A 111 -18.35 -62.12 21.97
N THR A 112 -17.51 -62.40 20.98
CA THR A 112 -17.85 -63.24 19.84
C THR A 112 -18.20 -64.63 20.39
N ASP A 113 -19.48 -64.96 20.38
CA ASP A 113 -20.00 -66.31 20.60
C ASP A 113 -19.30 -67.28 19.63
N LEU A 114 -18.63 -68.29 20.17
CA LEU A 114 -18.05 -69.44 19.46
C LEU A 114 -18.87 -70.68 19.79
#